data_AF-A0A3B9KHV5-F1
#
_entry.id   AF-A0A3B9KHV5-F1
#
_cell.length_a   1.000
_cell.length_b   1.000
_cell.length_c   1.000
_cell.angle_alpha   90.00
_cell.angle_beta   90.00
_cell.angle_gamma   90.00
#
_symmetry.space_group_name_H-M   'P 1'
#
loop_
_entity.id
_entity.type
_entity.pdbx_description
1 polymer ?
#
loop_
_entity_poly.entity_id
_entity_poly.type
_entity_poly.pdbx_seq_one_letter_code
_entity_poly.pdbx_strand_id
1 'polypeptide(L)'
;LILIAVIGSFLASISVLVYGGLTVVSIMVEAFTHGTFTPTGAKHLAVECIELIDLFLLGTVLYIVALGLYDLFVDDSLPMPKWLVIANLEDLKEKLIGVIIVLLAVTFLGFVVTWDGNVTIVALGIAVGLVIFSLGYLLSTTYKTHRTKSTDETEEK
;
A
#
# COMPACT_ATOMS: atom_id res chain seq x y z
N LEU A 1 16.18 -4.72 -20.41
CA LEU A 1 14.93 -5.29 -19.88
C LEU A 1 14.57 -4.68 -18.52
N ILE A 2 15.47 -4.67 -17.53
CA ILE A 2 15.18 -4.10 -16.20
C ILE A 2 14.81 -2.61 -16.23
N LEU A 3 15.49 -1.81 -17.06
CA LEU A 3 15.15 -0.39 -17.28
C LEU A 3 13.68 -0.18 -17.69
N ILE A 4 13.08 -1.09 -18.45
CA ILE A 4 11.65 -1.03 -18.79
C ILE A 4 10.78 -1.26 -17.55
N ALA A 5 11.16 -2.16 -16.65
CA ALA A 5 10.43 -2.40 -15.41
C ALA A 5 10.53 -1.20 -14.45
N VAL A 6 11.72 -0.59 -14.35
CA VAL A 6 11.94 0.63 -13.55
C VAL A 6 11.11 1.79 -14.09
N ILE A 7 11.20 2.07 -15.39
CA ILE A 7 10.44 3.16 -16.03
C ILE A 7 8.94 2.88 -15.92
N GLY A 8 8.50 1.65 -16.15
CA GLY A 8 7.09 1.26 -16.04
C GLY A 8 6.52 1.45 -14.64
N SER A 9 7.23 0.98 -13.60
CA SER A 9 6.81 1.16 -12.20
C SER A 9 6.84 2.63 -11.76
N PHE A 10 7.83 3.41 -12.24
CA PHE A 10 7.90 4.84 -12.00
C PHE A 10 6.72 5.61 -12.62
N LEU A 11 6.40 5.33 -13.90
CA LEU A 11 5.23 5.93 -14.57
C LEU A 11 3.91 5.52 -13.90
N ALA A 12 3.79 4.26 -13.49
CA ALA A 12 2.61 3.77 -12.79
C ALA A 12 2.41 4.51 -11.46
N SER A 13 3.49 4.68 -10.68
CA SER A 13 3.47 5.47 -9.45
C SER A 13 3.01 6.91 -9.70
N ILE A 14 3.61 7.60 -10.68
CA ILE A 14 3.22 8.97 -11.04
C ILE A 14 1.73 9.03 -11.39
N SER A 15 1.26 8.08 -12.21
CA SER A 15 -0.13 8.05 -12.66
C SER A 15 -1.09 7.90 -11.48
N VAL A 16 -0.79 6.99 -10.55
CA VAL A 16 -1.61 6.75 -9.35
C VAL A 16 -1.59 7.97 -8.42
N LEU A 17 -0.43 8.58 -8.18
CA LEU A 17 -0.30 9.76 -7.32
C LEU A 17 -1.02 10.99 -7.90
N VAL A 18 -0.89 11.22 -9.21
CA VAL A 18 -1.60 12.31 -9.91
C VAL A 18 -3.11 12.07 -9.88
N TYR A 19 -3.54 10.85 -10.18
CA TYR A 19 -4.96 10.49 -10.13
C TYR A 19 -5.56 10.67 -8.73
N GLY A 20 -4.86 10.20 -7.68
CA GLY A 20 -5.24 10.44 -6.30
C GLY A 20 -5.33 11.92 -5.95
N GLY A 21 -4.34 12.72 -6.39
CA GLY A 21 -4.35 14.18 -6.21
C GLY A 21 -5.54 14.87 -6.86
N LEU A 22 -5.87 14.54 -8.11
CA LEU A 22 -7.03 15.09 -8.82
C LEU A 22 -8.35 14.68 -8.15
N THR A 23 -8.41 13.46 -7.61
CA THR A 23 -9.59 12.94 -6.92
C THR A 23 -9.80 13.69 -5.60
N VAL A 24 -8.76 13.92 -4.80
CA VAL A 24 -8.83 14.75 -3.57
C VAL A 24 -9.41 16.13 -3.86
N VAL A 25 -8.92 16.80 -4.91
CA VAL A 25 -9.41 18.13 -5.29
C VAL A 25 -10.89 18.09 -5.62
N SER A 26 -11.33 17.05 -6.35
CA SER A 26 -12.74 16.89 -6.74
C SER A 26 -13.64 16.70 -5.52
N ILE A 27 -13.25 15.83 -4.59
CA ILE A 27 -14.00 15.58 -3.34
C ILE A 27 -14.06 16.85 -2.47
N MET A 28 -12.95 17.59 -2.39
CA MET A 28 -12.92 18.83 -1.64
C MET A 28 -13.89 19.86 -2.22
N VAL A 29 -13.91 20.04 -3.55
CA VAL A 29 -14.85 20.96 -4.22
C VAL A 29 -16.31 20.53 -3.98
N GLU A 30 -16.61 19.24 -4.07
CA GLU A 30 -17.96 18.71 -3.82
C GLU A 30 -18.40 18.94 -2.37
N ALA A 31 -17.52 18.67 -1.39
CA ALA A 31 -17.77 18.89 0.02
C ALA A 31 -18.05 20.37 0.35
N PHE A 32 -17.37 21.31 -0.30
CA PHE A 32 -17.61 22.75 -0.11
C PHE A 32 -18.88 23.27 -0.80
N THR A 33 -19.29 22.67 -1.93
CA THR A 33 -20.42 23.16 -2.73
C THR A 33 -21.77 22.55 -2.32
N HIS A 34 -21.80 21.30 -1.88
CA HIS A 34 -23.03 20.56 -1.59
C HIS A 34 -23.26 20.27 -0.10
N GLY A 35 -22.50 20.94 0.79
CA GLY A 35 -22.43 20.68 2.24
C GLY A 35 -23.77 20.72 3.00
N THR A 36 -24.59 19.69 2.83
CA THR A 36 -25.63 19.32 3.77
C THR A 36 -24.96 18.47 4.84
N PHE A 37 -24.77 19.03 6.03
CA PHE A 37 -24.13 18.37 7.18
C PHE A 37 -25.04 17.25 7.73
N THR A 38 -25.17 16.16 6.96
CA THR A 38 -25.93 14.97 7.34
C THR A 38 -24.96 13.91 7.88
N PRO A 39 -25.37 13.11 8.90
CA PRO A 39 -24.54 12.03 9.43
C PRO A 39 -24.17 10.98 8.36
N THR A 40 -25.01 10.79 7.35
CA THR A 40 -24.78 9.87 6.23
C THR A 40 -23.69 10.38 5.29
N GLY A 41 -23.70 11.68 4.95
CA GLY A 41 -22.66 12.30 4.14
C GLY A 41 -21.28 12.27 4.80
N ALA A 42 -21.23 12.45 6.13
CA ALA A 42 -19.97 12.37 6.88
C ALA A 42 -19.35 10.96 6.84
N LYS A 43 -20.17 9.89 6.92
CA LYS A 43 -19.68 8.51 6.77
C LYS A 43 -19.15 8.24 5.38
N HIS A 44 -19.85 8.70 4.35
CA HIS A 44 -19.43 8.55 2.95
C HIS A 44 -18.09 9.25 2.71
N LEU A 45 -17.97 10.51 3.13
CA LEU A 45 -16.74 11.28 3.01
C LEU A 45 -15.57 10.62 3.75
N ALA A 46 -15.83 10.01 4.93
CA ALA A 46 -14.79 9.30 5.68
C ALA A 46 -14.27 8.09 4.90
N VAL A 47 -15.14 7.30 4.25
CA VAL A 47 -14.74 6.16 3.43
C VAL A 47 -13.91 6.61 2.24
N GLU A 48 -14.38 7.60 1.49
CA GLU A 48 -13.65 8.13 0.34
C GLU A 48 -12.27 8.67 0.73
N CYS A 49 -12.17 9.35 1.88
CA CYS A 49 -10.87 9.79 2.40
C CYS A 49 -9.92 8.62 2.68
N ILE A 50 -10.43 7.52 3.26
CA ILE A 50 -9.60 6.35 3.58
C ILE A 50 -9.16 5.65 2.29
N GLU A 51 -10.05 5.48 1.32
CA GLU A 51 -9.72 4.93 -0.01
C GLU A 51 -8.69 5.78 -0.75
N LEU A 52 -8.75 7.10 -0.62
CA LEU A 52 -7.75 8.01 -1.17
C LEU A 52 -6.38 7.86 -0.52
N ILE A 53 -6.32 7.79 0.81
CA ILE A 53 -5.06 7.57 1.54
C ILE A 53 -4.42 6.28 1.07
N ASP A 54 -5.22 5.23 0.92
CA ASP A 54 -4.79 3.92 0.44
C ASP A 54 -4.22 3.97 -0.99
N LEU A 55 -4.86 4.73 -1.88
CA LEU A 55 -4.37 4.98 -3.22
C LEU A 55 -3.01 5.73 -3.23
N PHE A 56 -2.82 6.72 -2.35
CA PHE A 56 -1.53 7.39 -2.20
C PHE A 56 -0.44 6.45 -1.65
N LEU A 57 -0.80 5.54 -0.74
CA LEU A 57 0.11 4.51 -0.25
C LEU A 57 0.53 3.59 -1.39
N LEU A 58 -0.40 3.11 -2.23
CA LEU A 58 -0.08 2.32 -3.41
C LEU A 58 0.88 3.08 -4.35
N GLY A 59 0.60 4.34 -4.66
CA GLY A 59 1.46 5.17 -5.50
C GLY A 59 2.88 5.32 -4.92
N THR A 60 2.99 5.59 -3.62
CA THR A 60 4.27 5.72 -2.92
C THR A 60 5.04 4.39 -2.91
N VAL A 61 4.34 3.27 -2.82
CA VAL A 61 4.97 1.95 -2.79
C VAL A 61 5.46 1.55 -4.17
N LEU A 62 4.69 1.83 -5.22
CA LEU A 62 5.15 1.68 -6.60
C LEU A 62 6.40 2.56 -6.86
N TYR A 63 6.48 3.75 -6.25
CA TYR A 63 7.68 4.59 -6.32
C TYR A 63 8.88 3.94 -5.63
N ILE A 64 8.68 3.44 -4.40
CA ILE A 64 9.72 2.70 -3.65
C ILE A 64 10.18 1.46 -4.44
N VAL A 65 9.24 0.76 -5.09
CA VAL A 65 9.54 -0.37 -5.98
C VAL A 65 10.40 0.07 -7.16
N ALA A 66 10.06 1.17 -7.82
CA ALA A 66 10.86 1.70 -8.92
C ALA A 66 12.28 2.07 -8.47
N LEU A 67 12.41 2.74 -7.32
CA LEU A 67 13.71 3.10 -6.74
C LEU A 67 14.53 1.86 -6.35
N GLY A 68 13.92 0.87 -5.71
CA GLY A 68 14.59 -0.36 -5.32
C GLY A 68 15.05 -1.19 -6.51
N LEU A 69 14.26 -1.25 -7.59
CA LEU A 69 14.68 -1.89 -8.84
C LEU A 69 15.81 -1.11 -9.54
N TYR A 70 15.80 0.22 -9.47
CA TYR A 70 16.87 1.04 -10.03
C TYR A 70 18.17 0.81 -9.26
N ASP A 71 18.12 0.84 -7.93
CA ASP A 71 19.27 0.64 -7.07
C ASP A 71 19.92 -0.74 -7.24
N LEU A 72 19.10 -1.79 -7.25
CA LEU A 72 19.61 -3.17 -7.30
C LEU A 72 20.28 -3.51 -8.64
N PHE A 73 19.91 -2.84 -9.73
CA PHE A 73 20.30 -3.26 -11.08
C PHE A 73 20.99 -2.19 -11.92
N VAL A 74 20.98 -0.92 -11.50
CA VAL A 74 21.54 0.20 -12.28
C VAL A 74 22.70 0.84 -11.53
N ASP A 75 22.47 1.35 -10.32
CA ASP A 75 23.45 2.13 -9.58
C ASP A 75 23.17 2.06 -8.07
N ASP A 76 24.09 1.46 -7.32
CA ASP A 76 24.05 1.26 -5.87
C ASP A 76 24.62 2.45 -5.07
N SER A 77 25.04 3.53 -5.74
CA SER A 77 25.63 4.71 -5.12
C SER A 77 24.62 5.78 -4.70
N LEU A 78 23.32 5.49 -4.80
CA LEU A 78 22.26 6.39 -4.38
C LEU A 78 22.32 6.63 -2.85
N PRO A 79 22.47 7.89 -2.38
CA PRO A 79 22.48 8.19 -0.96
C PRO A 79 21.07 8.03 -0.39
N MET A 80 20.75 6.82 0.06
CA MET A 80 19.44 6.50 0.63
C MET A 80 19.45 6.59 2.15
N PRO A 81 18.36 7.08 2.77
CA PRO A 81 18.20 6.97 4.20
C PRO A 81 18.05 5.49 4.61
N LYS A 82 18.53 5.12 5.81
CA LYS A 82 18.62 3.72 6.28
C LYS A 82 17.32 2.91 6.21
N TRP A 83 16.15 3.56 6.15
CA TRP A 83 14.84 2.90 6.04
C TRP A 83 14.47 2.49 4.59
N LEU A 84 15.24 2.95 3.60
CA LEU A 84 15.04 2.68 2.16
C LEU A 84 16.17 1.84 1.55
N VAL A 85 17.17 1.41 2.34
CA VAL A 85 18.21 0.49 1.87
C VAL A 85 17.56 -0.85 1.55
N ILE A 86 17.49 -1.20 0.27
CA ILE A 86 16.88 -2.42 -0.24
C ILE A 86 18.03 -3.33 -0.64
N ALA A 87 18.29 -4.37 0.16
CA ALA A 87 19.45 -5.23 -0.07
C ALA A 87 19.20 -6.21 -1.21
N ASN A 88 17.95 -6.63 -1.43
CA ASN A 88 17.57 -7.62 -2.44
C ASN A 88 16.14 -7.42 -2.97
N LEU A 89 15.78 -8.15 -4.03
CA LEU A 89 14.41 -8.19 -4.58
C LEU A 89 13.35 -8.68 -3.59
N GLU A 90 13.73 -9.53 -2.62
CA GLU A 90 12.76 -10.05 -1.64
C GLU A 90 12.25 -8.92 -0.73
N ASP A 91 13.11 -8.01 -0.29
CA ASP A 91 12.73 -6.84 0.52
C ASP A 91 11.72 -5.95 -0.22
N LEU A 92 11.88 -5.85 -1.54
CA LEU A 92 10.98 -5.08 -2.40
C LEU A 92 9.60 -5.73 -2.50
N LYS A 93 9.59 -7.04 -2.68
CA LYS A 93 8.37 -7.86 -2.73
C LYS A 93 7.63 -7.83 -1.39
N GLU A 94 8.35 -7.92 -0.26
CA GLU A 94 7.76 -7.81 1.08
C GLU A 94 7.04 -6.48 1.28
N LYS A 95 7.67 -5.35 0.91
CA LYS A 95 7.05 -4.03 0.99
C LYS A 95 5.78 -3.95 0.13
N LEU A 96 5.80 -4.52 -1.08
CA LEU A 96 4.64 -4.57 -1.96
C LEU A 96 3.50 -5.42 -1.36
N ILE A 97 3.80 -6.60 -0.83
CA ILE A 97 2.80 -7.48 -0.19
C ILE A 97 2.18 -6.81 1.03
N GLY A 98 2.98 -6.15 1.87
CA GLY A 98 2.49 -5.41 3.03
C GLY A 98 1.43 -4.37 2.65
N VAL A 99 1.64 -3.71 1.52
CA VAL A 99 0.72 -2.68 1.03
C VAL A 99 -0.54 -3.31 0.45
N ILE A 100 -0.42 -4.38 -0.34
CA ILE A 100 -1.59 -5.15 -0.82
C ILE A 100 -2.49 -5.59 0.34
N ILE A 101 -1.90 -6.03 1.46
CA ILE A 101 -2.67 -6.38 2.67
C ILE A 101 -3.44 -5.17 3.21
N VAL A 102 -2.81 -4.00 3.27
CA VAL A 102 -3.47 -2.75 3.68
C VAL A 102 -4.59 -2.37 2.71
N LEU A 103 -4.35 -2.45 1.39
CA LEU A 103 -5.37 -2.12 0.38
C LEU A 103 -6.62 -3.00 0.53
N LEU A 104 -6.41 -4.31 0.72
CA LEU A 104 -7.51 -5.26 0.93
C LEU A 104 -8.28 -4.97 2.22
N ALA A 105 -7.58 -4.59 3.29
CA ALA A 105 -8.21 -4.23 4.56
C ALA A 105 -9.02 -2.93 4.45
N VAL A 106 -8.48 -1.91 3.79
CA VAL A 106 -9.18 -0.63 3.56
C VAL A 106 -10.39 -0.83 2.66
N THR A 107 -10.24 -1.57 1.57
CA THR A 107 -11.35 -1.89 0.66
C THR A 107 -12.49 -2.58 1.41
N PHE A 108 -12.17 -3.54 2.29
CA PHE A 108 -13.17 -4.19 3.14
C PHE A 108 -13.83 -3.22 4.11
N LEU A 109 -13.08 -2.30 4.71
CA LEU A 109 -13.62 -1.26 5.59
C LEU A 109 -14.63 -0.37 4.84
N GLY A 110 -14.33 -0.01 3.58
CA GLY A 110 -15.27 0.73 2.72
C GLY A 110 -16.61 0.01 2.60
N PHE A 111 -16.59 -1.28 2.26
CA PHE A 111 -17.79 -2.12 2.20
C PHE A 111 -18.54 -2.23 3.54
N VAL A 112 -17.83 -2.26 4.66
CA VAL A 112 -18.43 -2.31 6.01
C VAL A 112 -19.15 -1.02 6.36
N VAL A 113 -18.60 0.13 5.98
CA VAL A 113 -19.21 1.42 6.32
C VAL A 113 -20.43 1.73 5.45
N THR A 114 -20.47 1.25 4.20
CA THR A 114 -21.63 1.42 3.30
C THR A 114 -22.68 0.31 3.43
N TRP A 115 -22.52 -0.59 4.40
CA TRP A 115 -23.36 -1.77 4.54
C TRP A 115 -24.81 -1.44 4.90
N ASP A 116 -25.74 -2.09 4.21
CA ASP A 116 -27.19 -1.88 4.30
C ASP A 116 -27.94 -2.95 5.12
N GLY A 117 -27.23 -3.92 5.70
CA GLY A 117 -27.80 -4.98 6.56
C GLY A 117 -27.84 -6.38 5.94
N ASN A 118 -27.27 -6.59 4.74
CA ASN A 118 -27.25 -7.89 4.07
C ASN A 118 -26.18 -8.87 4.60
N VAL A 119 -26.53 -10.16 4.75
CA VAL A 119 -25.60 -11.24 5.15
C VAL A 119 -24.42 -11.47 4.19
N THR A 120 -24.48 -10.92 2.98
CA THR A 120 -23.39 -10.97 1.99
C THR A 120 -22.06 -10.41 2.51
N ILE A 121 -22.07 -9.50 3.48
CA ILE A 121 -20.84 -8.94 4.04
C ILE A 121 -19.99 -9.96 4.80
N VAL A 122 -20.63 -10.98 5.39
CA VAL A 122 -19.91 -12.06 6.09
C VAL A 122 -19.14 -12.91 5.09
N ALA A 123 -19.75 -13.24 3.96
CA ALA A 123 -19.09 -13.99 2.89
C ALA A 123 -17.91 -13.21 2.30
N LEU A 124 -18.10 -11.91 2.05
CA LEU A 124 -17.03 -11.01 1.59
C LEU A 124 -15.89 -10.93 2.64
N GLY A 125 -16.23 -10.77 3.92
CA GLY A 125 -15.27 -10.69 5.01
C GLY A 125 -14.46 -11.97 5.19
N ILE A 126 -15.08 -13.14 5.06
CA ILE A 126 -14.37 -14.43 5.10
C ILE A 126 -13.41 -14.54 3.90
N ALA A 127 -13.85 -14.18 2.69
CA ALA A 127 -13.01 -14.24 1.50
C ALA A 127 -11.78 -13.32 1.61
N VAL A 128 -11.98 -12.05 1.96
CA VAL A 128 -10.88 -11.08 2.15
C VAL A 128 -9.99 -11.49 3.31
N GLY A 129 -10.57 -11.94 4.42
CA GLY A 129 -9.84 -12.42 5.60
C GLY A 129 -8.92 -13.60 5.29
N LEU A 130 -9.37 -14.54 4.45
CA LEU A 130 -8.54 -15.68 4.03
C LEU A 130 -7.35 -15.22 3.18
N VAL A 131 -7.55 -14.29 2.25
CA VAL A 131 -6.47 -13.72 1.44
C VAL A 131 -5.45 -12.99 2.32
N ILE A 132 -5.91 -12.13 3.23
CA ILE A 132 -5.05 -11.42 4.17
C ILE A 132 -4.28 -12.40 5.07
N PHE A 133 -4.95 -13.44 5.58
CA PHE A 133 -4.31 -14.46 6.41
C PHE A 133 -3.22 -15.21 5.65
N SER A 134 -3.49 -15.60 4.40
CA SER A 134 -2.52 -16.28 3.55
C SER A 134 -1.29 -15.41 3.28
N LEU A 135 -1.49 -14.15 2.86
CA LEU A 135 -0.41 -13.21 2.58
C LEU A 135 0.38 -12.84 3.86
N GLY A 136 -0.32 -12.62 4.96
CA GLY A 136 0.29 -12.30 6.26
C GLY A 136 1.11 -13.46 6.82
N TYR A 137 0.66 -14.69 6.62
CA TYR A 137 1.43 -15.88 7.00
C TYR A 137 2.74 -15.97 6.20
N LEU A 138 2.68 -15.78 4.87
CA LEU A 138 3.88 -15.75 4.02
C LEU A 138 4.86 -14.65 4.46
N LEU A 139 4.38 -13.43 4.70
CA LEU A 139 5.22 -12.33 5.15
C LEU A 139 5.89 -12.62 6.51
N SER A 140 5.16 -13.21 7.45
CA SER A 140 5.67 -13.59 8.77
C SER A 140 6.80 -14.63 8.69
N THR A 141 6.69 -15.58 7.75
CA THR A 141 7.74 -16.58 7.54
C THR A 141 9.03 -15.99 6.97
N THR A 142 8.93 -15.01 6.06
CA THR A 142 10.10 -14.36 5.46
C THR A 142 10.76 -13.36 6.41
N TYR A 143 9.97 -12.56 7.13
CA TYR A 143 10.46 -11.57 8.11
C TYR A 143 11.23 -12.22 9.28
N LYS A 144 10.84 -13.41 9.73
CA LYS A 144 11.55 -14.17 10.79
C LYS A 144 12.98 -14.54 10.39
N THR A 145 13.28 -14.67 9.10
CA THR A 145 14.60 -15.10 8.63
C THR A 145 15.64 -13.96 8.64
N HIS A 146 15.21 -12.71 8.46
CA HIS A 146 16.11 -11.54 8.42
C HIS A 146 16.55 -11.02 9.80
N ARG A 147 15.81 -11.31 10.89
CA ARG A 147 16.22 -10.92 12.25
C ARG A 147 17.23 -11.85 12.91
N THR A 148 17.33 -13.11 12.48
CA THR A 148 18.26 -14.07 13.11
C THR A 148 19.71 -13.78 12.72
N LYS A 149 19.96 -13.24 11.52
CA LYS A 149 21.31 -12.88 11.05
C LYS A 149 21.91 -11.64 11.71
N SER A 150 21.09 -10.68 12.16
CA SER A 150 21.59 -9.45 12.81
C SER A 150 22.04 -9.66 14.26
N THR A 151 21.58 -10.75 14.91
CA THR A 151 21.96 -11.05 16.30
C THR A 151 23.31 -11.77 16.36
N ASP A 152 23.60 -12.69 15.43
CA ASP A 152 24.88 -13.41 15.41
C ASP A 152 26.08 -12.48 15.10
N GLU A 153 25.94 -11.50 14.21
CA GLU A 153 27.04 -10.56 13.88
C GLU A 153 27.37 -9.56 15.00
N THR A 154 26.48 -9.39 15.98
CA THR A 154 26.71 -8.49 17.13
C THR A 154 27.32 -9.25 18.33
N GLU A 155 27.24 -10.59 18.36
CA GLU A 155 27.87 -11.42 19.40
C GLU A 155 29.32 -11.84 19.05
N GLU A 156 29.76 -11.69 17.80
CA GLU A 156 31.13 -12.02 17.36
C GLU A 156 32.09 -10.81 17.31
N LYS A 157 31.68 -9.63 17.80
CA LYS A 157 32.54 -8.43 17.94
C LYS A 157 32.62 -7.95 19.39
#